data_AF-A0A3D2IIX0-F1
#
_entry.id   AF-A0A3D2IIX0-F1
#
_cell.length_a   1.000
_cell.length_b   1.000
_cell.length_c   1.000
_cell.angle_alpha   90.00
_cell.angle_beta   90.00
_cell.angle_gamma   90.00
#
_symmetry.space_group_name_H-M   'P 1'
#
loop_
_entity.id
_entity.type
_entity.pdbx_description
1 polymer ?
#
loop_
_entity_poly.entity_id
_entity_poly.type
_entity_poly.pdbx_seq_one_letter_code
_entity_poly.pdbx_strand_id
1 'polypeptide(L)'
;NIEALSKDSSGIVIDVTDLFTKDVESISGIPSYLRRTYQIRRLDSDRSFVESVKSFPENIEVRQVMTYVAGNPPSAEYTQTLSVEVSQSIVLLPEEPMRKRYADYRVGYFSIRQIDYGSDEQKAAQKEYIRRWRLEPKDPEAYARGELVEPVKPIVYYLDPATPEKYRSYIIQGILDWNEAFEEAGFKNAVQAKL
;
A
#
# COMPACT_ATOMS: atom_id res chain seq x y z
N ASN A 1 -9.94 -24.15 6.47
CA ASN A 1 -10.21 -23.11 5.46
C ASN A 1 -10.06 -23.60 4.02
N ILE A 2 -9.58 -24.81 3.73
CA ILE A 2 -9.68 -25.35 2.36
C ILE A 2 -11.06 -26.00 2.22
N GLU A 3 -11.90 -25.47 1.35
CA GLU A 3 -13.28 -25.93 1.15
C GLU A 3 -13.40 -26.92 0.00
N ALA A 4 -12.57 -26.76 -1.04
CA ALA A 4 -12.56 -27.64 -2.18
C ALA A 4 -11.22 -27.63 -2.91
N LEU A 5 -10.95 -28.71 -3.63
CA LEU A 5 -9.88 -28.81 -4.62
C LEU A 5 -10.51 -28.90 -6.00
N SER A 6 -9.85 -28.36 -7.02
CA SER A 6 -10.27 -28.58 -8.40
C SER A 6 -10.11 -30.07 -8.76
N LYS A 7 -10.90 -30.55 -9.71
CA LYS A 7 -10.90 -31.97 -10.12
C LYS A 7 -9.54 -32.45 -10.65
N ASP A 8 -8.76 -31.54 -11.22
CA ASP A 8 -7.42 -31.74 -11.77
C ASP A 8 -6.31 -31.30 -10.79
N SER A 9 -6.65 -30.93 -9.55
CA SER A 9 -5.72 -30.42 -8.52
C SER A 9 -4.92 -29.17 -8.89
N SER A 10 -5.31 -28.46 -9.94
CA SER A 10 -4.70 -27.19 -10.36
C SER A 10 -5.17 -25.97 -9.56
N GLY A 11 -6.24 -26.10 -8.77
CA GLY A 11 -6.84 -25.02 -8.00
C GLY A 11 -7.33 -25.46 -6.61
N ILE A 12 -7.37 -24.49 -5.69
CA ILE A 12 -7.82 -24.66 -4.31
C ILE A 12 -8.83 -23.56 -4.01
N VAL A 13 -9.95 -23.92 -3.37
CA VAL A 13 -10.92 -22.96 -2.83
C VAL A 13 -10.60 -22.78 -1.35
N ILE A 14 -10.34 -21.53 -0.96
CA ILE A 14 -10.07 -21.17 0.43
C ILE A 14 -11.19 -20.24 0.91
N ASP A 15 -11.87 -20.60 2.00
CA ASP A 15 -12.78 -19.70 2.68
C ASP A 15 -11.98 -18.69 3.53
N VAL A 16 -12.16 -17.42 3.18
CA VAL A 16 -11.57 -16.26 3.85
C VAL A 16 -12.63 -15.22 4.21
N THR A 17 -13.93 -15.56 4.19
CA THR A 17 -15.01 -14.61 4.44
C THR A 17 -14.83 -13.90 5.77
N ASP A 18 -14.49 -14.63 6.82
CA ASP A 18 -14.23 -14.11 8.16
C ASP A 18 -13.12 -13.05 8.23
N LEU A 19 -12.12 -13.12 7.33
CA LEU A 19 -11.05 -12.12 7.28
C LEU A 19 -11.60 -10.74 6.91
N PHE A 20 -12.63 -10.69 6.06
CA PHE A 20 -13.18 -9.47 5.48
C PHE A 20 -14.50 -9.03 6.14
N THR A 21 -15.18 -9.93 6.87
CA THR A 21 -16.46 -9.63 7.55
C THR A 21 -16.33 -9.48 9.06
N LYS A 22 -15.18 -9.83 9.66
CA LYS A 22 -14.91 -9.61 11.09
C LYS A 22 -14.01 -8.41 11.32
N ASP A 23 -14.07 -7.88 12.55
CA ASP A 23 -13.23 -6.77 12.97
C ASP A 23 -11.82 -7.26 13.33
N VAL A 24 -11.01 -7.50 12.30
CA VAL A 24 -9.61 -7.91 12.45
C VAL A 24 -8.74 -6.65 12.58
N GLU A 25 -8.14 -6.46 13.75
CA GLU A 25 -7.39 -5.23 14.08
C GLU A 25 -6.27 -4.92 13.08
N SER A 26 -5.54 -5.94 12.60
CA SER A 26 -4.40 -5.78 11.70
C SER A 26 -4.73 -5.25 10.30
N ILE A 27 -6.00 -5.39 9.88
CA ILE A 27 -6.48 -4.94 8.56
C ILE A 27 -7.69 -3.99 8.69
N SER A 28 -7.92 -3.48 9.90
CA SER A 28 -9.07 -2.61 10.15
C SER A 28 -8.91 -1.29 9.40
N GLY A 29 -9.96 -0.87 8.68
CA GLY A 29 -10.03 0.44 8.04
C GLY A 29 -10.20 1.61 9.03
N ILE A 30 -10.33 1.34 10.34
CA ILE A 30 -10.52 2.37 11.37
C ILE A 30 -9.32 2.39 12.33
N PRO A 31 -8.48 3.45 12.28
CA PRO A 31 -7.35 3.58 13.19
C PRO A 31 -7.80 3.77 14.64
N SER A 32 -6.94 3.36 15.59
CA SER A 32 -7.30 3.27 17.02
C SER A 32 -7.74 4.61 17.63
N TYR A 33 -7.28 5.75 17.11
CA TYR A 33 -7.73 7.05 17.58
C TYR A 33 -9.19 7.34 17.22
N LEU A 34 -9.63 7.00 15.99
CA LEU A 34 -11.04 7.15 15.58
C LEU A 34 -11.95 6.20 16.35
N ARG A 35 -11.48 5.00 16.68
CA ARG A 35 -12.22 4.07 17.55
C ARG A 35 -12.57 4.70 18.89
N ARG A 36 -11.61 5.41 19.50
CA ARG A 36 -11.83 6.15 20.76
C ARG A 36 -12.75 7.35 20.57
N THR A 37 -12.50 8.19 19.56
CA THR A 37 -13.28 9.40 19.28
C THR A 37 -14.76 9.09 19.05
N TYR A 38 -15.06 8.07 18.27
CA TYR A 38 -16.45 7.68 17.96
C TYR A 38 -17.03 6.64 18.94
N GLN A 39 -16.26 6.28 19.98
CA GLN A 39 -16.65 5.31 20.99
C GLN A 39 -17.16 3.99 20.36
N ILE A 40 -16.39 3.46 19.42
CA ILE A 40 -16.68 2.21 18.71
C ILE A 40 -16.64 1.06 19.72
N ARG A 41 -17.71 0.27 19.77
CA ARG A 41 -17.86 -0.83 20.74
C ARG A 41 -17.66 -2.19 20.11
N ARG A 42 -18.47 -2.50 19.09
CA ARG A 42 -18.44 -3.80 18.40
C ARG A 42 -18.82 -3.63 16.94
N LEU A 43 -18.37 -4.56 16.12
CA LEU A 43 -18.89 -4.73 14.77
C LEU A 43 -20.33 -5.27 14.81
N ASP A 44 -21.15 -4.78 13.88
CA ASP A 44 -22.46 -5.30 13.58
C ASP A 44 -22.35 -6.17 12.31
N SER A 45 -22.26 -7.49 12.51
CA SER A 45 -22.06 -8.46 11.42
C SER A 45 -23.21 -8.49 10.44
N ASP A 46 -24.45 -8.27 10.90
CA ASP A 46 -25.65 -8.38 10.07
C ASP A 46 -25.77 -7.21 9.10
N ARG A 47 -25.06 -6.10 9.39
CA ARG A 47 -24.96 -4.91 8.54
C ARG A 47 -23.59 -4.73 7.89
N SER A 48 -22.73 -5.75 7.99
CA SER A 48 -21.40 -5.76 7.39
C SER A 48 -21.32 -6.83 6.31
N PHE A 49 -20.78 -6.47 5.15
CA PHE A 49 -20.75 -7.38 4.00
C PHE A 49 -19.64 -7.01 3.02
N VAL A 50 -19.21 -8.00 2.25
CA VAL A 50 -18.32 -7.79 1.11
C VAL A 50 -19.17 -7.29 -0.06
N GLU A 51 -18.87 -6.09 -0.56
CA GLU A 51 -19.57 -5.50 -1.70
C GLU A 51 -19.04 -6.07 -3.01
N SER A 52 -17.72 -6.16 -3.16
CA SER A 52 -17.11 -6.71 -4.38
C SER A 52 -15.72 -7.27 -4.13
N VAL A 53 -15.35 -8.24 -4.98
CA VAL A 53 -14.00 -8.80 -5.04
C VAL A 53 -13.56 -8.76 -6.50
N LYS A 54 -12.37 -8.22 -6.75
CA LYS A 54 -11.73 -8.21 -8.06
C LYS A 54 -10.37 -8.89 -7.94
N SER A 55 -10.11 -9.82 -8.85
CA SER A 55 -8.82 -10.50 -8.94
C SER A 55 -8.07 -10.00 -10.17
N PHE A 56 -6.79 -9.74 -9.98
CA PHE A 56 -5.82 -9.42 -11.01
C PHE A 56 -4.64 -10.40 -10.90
N PRO A 57 -3.73 -10.46 -11.89
CA PRO A 57 -2.61 -11.39 -11.85
C PRO A 57 -1.71 -11.26 -10.61
N GLU A 58 -1.52 -10.05 -10.08
CA GLU A 58 -0.59 -9.78 -8.97
C GLU A 58 -1.28 -9.24 -7.71
N ASN A 59 -2.59 -8.98 -7.73
CA ASN A 59 -3.31 -8.45 -6.58
C ASN A 59 -4.79 -8.82 -6.57
N ILE A 60 -5.36 -8.80 -5.37
CA ILE A 60 -6.80 -8.95 -5.12
C ILE A 60 -7.28 -7.67 -4.43
N GLU A 61 -8.35 -7.09 -4.96
CA GLU A 61 -9.04 -5.96 -4.35
C GLU A 61 -10.36 -6.45 -3.75
N VAL A 62 -10.52 -6.26 -2.45
CA VAL A 62 -11.76 -6.55 -1.73
C VAL A 62 -12.34 -5.23 -1.25
N ARG A 63 -13.60 -4.97 -1.61
CA ARG A 63 -14.34 -3.85 -1.06
C ARG A 63 -15.43 -4.37 -0.13
N GLN A 64 -15.47 -3.81 1.07
CA GLN A 64 -16.36 -4.24 2.13
C GLN A 64 -16.97 -3.03 2.84
N VAL A 65 -18.21 -3.20 3.29
CA VAL A 65 -18.88 -2.25 4.18
C VAL A 65 -18.82 -2.84 5.59
N MET A 66 -18.27 -2.07 6.51
CA MET A 66 -18.14 -2.45 7.92
C MET A 66 -18.96 -1.49 8.77
N THR A 67 -20.00 -2.01 9.41
CA THR A 67 -20.86 -1.25 10.31
C THR A 67 -20.54 -1.57 11.75
N TYR A 68 -20.36 -0.54 12.57
CA TYR A 68 -20.04 -0.64 13.98
C TYR A 68 -21.12 0.00 14.83
N VAL A 69 -21.35 -0.55 16.02
CA VAL A 69 -22.07 0.16 17.08
C VAL A 69 -21.11 1.19 17.69
N ALA A 70 -21.52 2.45 17.67
CA ALA A 70 -20.70 3.60 18.06
C ALA A 70 -21.49 4.50 19.03
N GLY A 71 -20.87 4.88 20.15
CA GLY A 71 -21.50 5.76 21.14
C GLY A 71 -21.52 7.24 20.75
N ASN A 72 -20.65 7.64 19.83
CA ASN A 72 -20.53 9.02 19.38
C ASN A 72 -20.28 9.06 17.85
N PRO A 73 -21.20 8.56 17.01
CA PRO A 73 -21.00 8.53 15.57
C PRO A 73 -21.07 9.95 14.96
N PRO A 74 -20.37 10.23 13.86
CA PRO A 74 -20.28 11.58 13.29
C PRO A 74 -21.55 12.06 12.56
N SER A 75 -22.50 11.17 12.25
CA SER A 75 -23.72 11.52 11.49
C SER A 75 -24.97 10.72 11.85
N ALA A 76 -24.83 9.51 12.42
CA ALA A 76 -25.92 8.59 12.69
C ALA A 76 -26.17 8.39 14.19
N GLU A 77 -26.34 9.50 14.92
CA GLU A 77 -26.54 9.51 16.38
C GLU A 77 -27.77 8.70 16.82
N TYR A 78 -28.87 8.79 16.07
CA TYR A 78 -30.12 8.10 16.38
C TYR A 78 -29.97 6.57 16.35
N THR A 79 -29.27 6.03 15.34
CA THR A 79 -29.04 4.59 15.21
C THR A 79 -27.79 4.12 15.95
N GLN A 80 -27.00 5.04 16.51
CA GLN A 80 -25.74 4.77 17.21
C GLN A 80 -24.80 3.88 16.41
N THR A 81 -24.65 4.18 15.12
CA THR A 81 -23.88 3.35 14.18
C THR A 81 -22.86 4.16 13.40
N LEU A 82 -21.74 3.54 13.07
CA LEU A 82 -20.76 4.06 12.13
C LEU A 82 -20.54 3.04 11.03
N SER A 83 -20.86 3.37 9.79
CA SER A 83 -20.55 2.54 8.62
C SER A 83 -19.37 3.15 7.88
N VAL A 84 -18.39 2.30 7.55
CA VAL A 84 -17.24 2.68 6.72
C VAL A 84 -17.13 1.71 5.55
N GLU A 85 -16.87 2.27 4.37
CA GLU A 85 -16.44 1.48 3.21
C GLU A 85 -14.92 1.34 3.28
N VAL A 86 -14.43 0.10 3.19
CA VAL A 86 -13.01 -0.23 3.22
C VAL A 86 -12.66 -0.94 1.93
N SER A 87 -11.65 -0.42 1.21
CA SER A 87 -11.03 -1.12 0.09
C SER A 87 -9.70 -1.69 0.55
N GLN A 88 -9.55 -3.01 0.49
CA GLN A 88 -8.34 -3.73 0.85
C GLN A 88 -7.67 -4.28 -0.40
N SER A 89 -6.44 -3.82 -0.63
CA SER A 89 -5.56 -4.30 -1.70
C SER A 89 -4.56 -5.30 -1.11
N ILE A 90 -4.68 -6.57 -1.52
CA ILE A 90 -3.72 -7.62 -1.17
C ILE A 90 -2.85 -7.84 -2.39
N VAL A 91 -1.58 -7.43 -2.28
CA VAL A 91 -0.62 -7.46 -3.38
C VAL A 91 0.39 -8.59 -3.14
N LEU A 92 0.66 -9.39 -4.16
CA LEU A 92 1.71 -10.39 -4.15
C LEU A 92 3.07 -9.67 -4.10
N LEU A 93 3.86 -9.99 -3.06
CA LEU A 93 5.20 -9.44 -2.93
C LEU A 93 6.17 -10.14 -3.91
N PRO A 94 7.17 -9.42 -4.45
CA PRO A 94 8.21 -10.04 -5.27
C PRO A 94 8.97 -11.13 -4.51
N GLU A 95 9.35 -12.20 -5.20
CA GLU A 95 10.15 -13.30 -4.63
C GLU A 95 11.48 -12.80 -4.06
N GLU A 96 12.15 -11.92 -4.80
CA GLU A 96 13.37 -11.28 -4.35
C GLU A 96 13.06 -9.94 -3.65
N PRO A 97 13.19 -9.89 -2.30
CA PRO A 97 12.92 -8.68 -1.56
C PRO A 97 13.96 -7.61 -1.89
N MET A 98 13.50 -6.38 -2.01
CA MET A 98 14.39 -5.23 -2.15
C MET A 98 15.29 -5.11 -0.92
N ARG A 99 16.58 -4.79 -1.14
CA ARG A 99 17.53 -4.54 -0.04
C ARG A 99 17.06 -3.38 0.83
N LYS A 100 16.73 -3.71 2.08
CA LYS A 100 16.37 -2.76 3.15
C LYS A 100 17.53 -1.78 3.41
N ARG A 101 17.21 -0.52 3.70
CA ARG A 101 18.18 0.51 4.11
C ARG A 101 17.69 1.15 5.40
N TYR A 102 18.54 1.19 6.41
CA TYR A 102 18.24 1.83 7.69
C TYR A 102 18.10 3.34 7.50
N ALA A 103 17.20 3.94 8.27
CA ALA A 103 17.09 5.38 8.33
C ALA A 103 18.29 5.98 9.08
N ASP A 104 18.78 7.10 8.56
CA ASP A 104 19.81 7.92 9.19
C ASP A 104 19.22 9.30 9.42
N TYR A 105 19.23 9.76 10.68
CA TYR A 105 18.61 11.03 11.09
C TYR A 105 19.24 12.25 10.41
N ARG A 106 20.46 12.12 9.86
CA ARG A 106 21.17 13.19 9.16
C ARG A 106 20.63 13.42 7.75
N VAL A 107 19.84 12.48 7.22
CA VAL A 107 19.29 12.54 5.86
C VAL A 107 17.77 12.51 5.92
N GLY A 108 17.14 13.54 5.35
CA GLY A 108 15.69 13.66 5.32
C GLY A 108 15.03 12.67 4.37
N TYR A 109 14.80 11.44 4.83
CA TYR A 109 13.97 10.45 4.15
C TYR A 109 12.65 10.23 4.90
N PHE A 110 11.58 9.99 4.16
CA PHE A 110 10.41 9.33 4.74
C PHE A 110 10.80 7.92 5.17
N SER A 111 10.31 7.49 6.33
CA SER A 111 10.67 6.20 6.91
C SER A 111 9.47 5.35 7.29
N ILE A 112 9.74 4.09 7.57
CA ILE A 112 8.81 3.13 8.17
C ILE A 112 9.48 2.58 9.41
N ARG A 113 8.74 2.58 10.51
CA ARG A 113 9.15 2.01 11.79
C ARG A 113 8.46 0.67 11.97
N GLN A 114 9.22 -0.31 12.41
CA GLN A 114 8.72 -1.65 12.72
C GLN A 114 9.35 -2.13 14.02
N ILE A 115 8.55 -2.77 14.87
CA ILE A 115 9.06 -3.50 16.03
C ILE A 115 9.61 -4.84 15.54
N ASP A 116 10.87 -5.11 15.85
CA ASP A 116 11.53 -6.37 15.54
C ASP A 116 11.38 -7.35 16.70
N TYR A 117 10.43 -8.26 16.57
CA TYR A 117 10.20 -9.34 17.53
C TYR A 117 11.13 -10.55 17.33
N GLY A 118 11.94 -10.57 16.27
CA GLY A 118 12.85 -11.67 15.95
C GLY A 118 14.27 -11.45 16.45
N SER A 119 14.57 -10.30 17.06
CA SER A 119 15.90 -10.00 17.60
C SER A 119 16.09 -10.61 18.99
N ASP A 120 17.31 -11.04 19.30
CA ASP A 120 17.71 -11.50 20.66
C ASP A 120 17.78 -10.36 21.68
N GLU A 121 17.42 -9.13 21.29
CA GLU A 121 17.41 -7.99 22.20
C GLU A 121 16.33 -8.20 23.28
N GLN A 122 16.69 -7.96 24.55
CA GLN A 122 15.75 -8.03 25.68
C GLN A 122 14.82 -6.80 25.74
N LYS A 123 14.37 -6.32 24.59
CA LYS A 123 13.42 -5.22 24.43
C LYS A 123 12.68 -5.36 23.11
N ALA A 124 11.52 -4.72 23.01
CA ALA A 124 10.84 -4.50 21.73
C ALA A 124 11.66 -3.50 20.90
N ALA A 125 12.69 -3.99 20.22
CA ALA A 125 13.61 -3.19 19.45
C ALA A 125 12.90 -2.60 18.23
N GLN A 126 12.92 -1.27 18.10
CA GLN A 126 12.33 -0.62 16.95
C GLN A 126 13.41 -0.43 15.88
N LYS A 127 13.16 -0.95 14.68
CA LYS A 127 13.97 -0.69 13.49
C LYS A 127 13.26 0.32 12.60
N GLU A 128 14.04 1.22 12.01
CA GLU A 128 13.55 2.26 11.11
C GLU A 128 14.23 2.13 9.76
N TYR A 129 13.43 2.08 8.69
CA TYR A 129 13.88 1.89 7.32
C TYR A 129 13.41 3.04 6.44
N ILE A 130 14.23 3.46 5.48
CA ILE A 130 13.83 4.51 4.53
C ILE A 130 12.84 3.98 3.48
N ARG A 131 11.89 4.84 3.08
CA ARG A 131 11.04 4.65 1.91
C ARG A 131 11.80 5.14 0.68
N ARG A 132 11.95 4.29 -0.33
CA ARG A 132 12.61 4.64 -1.59
C ARG A 132 12.12 3.78 -2.74
N TRP A 133 12.25 4.32 -3.95
CA TRP A 133 12.01 3.58 -5.18
C TRP A 133 13.07 2.48 -5.39
N ARG A 134 12.63 1.32 -5.91
CA ARG A 134 13.52 0.25 -6.37
C ARG A 134 14.08 0.61 -7.75
N LEU A 135 15.14 1.41 -7.75
CA LEU A 135 15.90 1.72 -8.96
C LEU A 135 17.14 0.85 -9.05
N GLU A 136 17.13 -0.02 -10.05
CA GLU A 136 18.24 -0.91 -10.39
C GLU A 136 18.72 -0.52 -11.79
N PRO A 137 20.03 -0.29 -11.99
CA PRO A 137 20.55 0.07 -13.32
C PRO A 137 20.40 -1.09 -14.29
N LYS A 138 19.96 -0.80 -15.52
CA LYS A 138 19.95 -1.82 -16.61
C LYS A 138 21.37 -2.29 -16.92
N ASP A 139 22.35 -1.40 -16.83
CA ASP A 139 23.78 -1.70 -16.99
C ASP A 139 24.53 -1.29 -15.70
N PRO A 140 24.74 -2.25 -14.77
CA PRO A 140 25.45 -1.98 -13.52
C PRO A 140 26.92 -1.57 -13.72
N GLU A 141 27.58 -2.01 -14.80
CA GLU A 141 28.98 -1.69 -15.06
C GLU A 141 29.13 -0.26 -15.54
N ALA A 142 28.28 0.17 -16.48
CA ALA A 142 28.20 1.56 -16.92
C ALA A 142 27.84 2.50 -15.77
N TYR A 143 26.87 2.11 -14.94
CA TYR A 143 26.51 2.87 -13.74
C TYR A 143 27.69 3.03 -12.78
N ALA A 144 28.45 1.95 -12.54
CA ALA A 144 29.63 1.98 -11.68
C ALA A 144 30.76 2.86 -12.24
N ARG A 145 30.83 3.05 -13.56
CA ARG A 145 31.75 4.00 -14.22
C ARG A 145 31.27 5.45 -14.17
N GLY A 146 30.08 5.72 -13.63
CA GLY A 146 29.47 7.05 -13.58
C GLY A 146 28.75 7.46 -14.86
N GLU A 147 28.44 6.51 -15.75
CA GLU A 147 27.67 6.77 -16.96
C GLU A 147 26.17 6.81 -16.65
N LEU A 148 25.43 7.64 -17.40
CA LEU A 148 23.96 7.70 -17.30
C LEU A 148 23.32 6.47 -17.90
N VAL A 149 22.66 5.68 -17.05
CA VAL A 149 21.94 4.46 -17.45
C VAL A 149 20.45 4.59 -17.20
N GLU A 150 19.66 3.78 -17.89
CA GLU A 150 18.23 3.69 -17.58
C GLU A 150 18.00 2.69 -16.44
N PRO A 151 16.97 2.87 -15.60
CA PRO A 151 16.58 1.86 -14.63
C PRO A 151 15.88 0.69 -15.30
N VAL A 152 15.98 -0.51 -14.71
CA VAL A 152 15.24 -1.71 -15.14
C VAL A 152 13.74 -1.45 -15.10
N LYS A 153 13.26 -0.82 -14.03
CA LYS A 153 11.86 -0.35 -13.88
C LYS A 153 11.84 1.16 -13.64
N PRO A 154 11.38 1.97 -14.61
CA PRO A 154 11.21 3.41 -14.39
C PRO A 154 10.03 3.69 -13.46
N ILE A 155 10.05 4.86 -12.82
CA ILE A 155 8.96 5.39 -12.01
C ILE A 155 7.95 5.99 -12.96
N VAL A 156 6.80 5.34 -13.12
CA VAL A 156 5.75 5.79 -14.04
C VAL A 156 4.62 6.42 -13.24
N TYR A 157 4.42 7.72 -13.44
CA TYR A 157 3.24 8.43 -12.97
C TYR A 157 2.17 8.45 -14.06
N TYR A 158 0.94 8.11 -13.69
CA TYR A 158 -0.22 8.24 -14.55
C TYR A 158 -1.01 9.46 -14.11
N LEU A 159 -1.25 10.39 -15.03
CA LEU A 159 -2.07 11.55 -14.77
C LEU A 159 -3.54 11.17 -14.90
N ASP A 160 -4.34 11.48 -13.88
CA ASP A 160 -5.77 11.20 -13.88
C ASP A 160 -6.43 11.86 -15.10
N PRO A 161 -7.18 11.12 -15.94
CA PRO A 161 -7.92 11.68 -17.08
C PRO A 161 -8.86 12.83 -16.71
N ALA A 162 -9.35 12.88 -15.47
CA ALA A 162 -10.19 13.95 -14.94
C ALA A 162 -9.42 15.27 -14.72
N THR A 163 -8.09 15.27 -14.81
CA THR A 163 -7.28 16.47 -14.71
C THR A 163 -7.62 17.44 -15.85
N PRO A 164 -7.97 18.71 -15.57
CA PRO A 164 -8.29 19.69 -16.61
C PRO A 164 -7.16 19.86 -17.62
N GLU A 165 -7.51 19.85 -18.91
CA GLU A 165 -6.54 19.88 -20.03
C GLU A 165 -5.51 20.99 -19.93
N LYS A 166 -5.94 22.19 -19.53
CA LYS A 166 -5.07 23.36 -19.35
C LYS A 166 -3.92 23.15 -18.37
N TYR A 167 -4.01 22.18 -17.47
CA TYR A 167 -2.98 21.88 -16.46
C TYR A 167 -2.14 20.65 -16.80
N ARG A 168 -2.59 19.79 -17.72
CA ARG A 168 -1.94 18.50 -17.99
C ARG A 168 -0.48 18.66 -18.39
N SER A 169 -0.19 19.58 -19.32
CA SER A 169 1.18 19.84 -19.79
C SER A 169 2.11 20.30 -18.66
N TYR A 170 1.65 21.22 -17.81
CA TYR A 170 2.44 21.75 -16.70
C TYR A 170 2.68 20.72 -15.60
N ILE A 171 1.68 19.86 -15.31
CA ILE A 171 1.83 18.78 -14.33
C ILE A 171 2.79 17.71 -14.86
N ILE A 172 2.65 17.33 -16.14
CA ILE A 172 3.58 16.40 -16.80
C ILE A 172 5.00 16.95 -16.76
N GLN A 173 5.18 18.23 -17.09
CA GLN A 173 6.49 18.87 -17.02
C GLN A 173 7.07 18.81 -15.60
N GLY A 174 6.31 19.21 -14.58
CA GLY A 174 6.78 19.17 -13.20
C GLY A 174 7.14 17.76 -12.69
N ILE A 175 6.50 16.71 -13.22
CA ILE A 175 6.90 15.32 -12.95
C ILE A 175 8.22 15.00 -13.65
N LEU A 176 8.38 15.41 -14.91
CA LEU A 176 9.57 15.12 -15.71
C LEU A 176 10.80 15.93 -15.26
N ASP A 177 10.61 17.10 -14.67
CA ASP A 177 11.69 17.94 -14.12
C ASP A 177 12.50 17.22 -13.03
N TRP A 178 11.91 16.22 -12.36
CA TRP A 178 12.64 15.36 -11.42
C TRP A 178 13.75 14.55 -12.08
N ASN A 179 13.72 14.33 -13.40
CA ASN A 179 14.78 13.60 -14.09
C ASN A 179 16.14 14.30 -13.94
N GLU A 180 16.22 15.62 -13.81
CA GLU A 180 17.49 16.33 -13.57
C GLU A 180 18.17 15.82 -12.29
N ALA A 181 17.40 15.65 -11.21
CA ALA A 181 17.91 15.10 -9.96
C ALA A 181 18.27 13.60 -10.06
N PHE A 182 17.57 12.83 -10.91
CA PHE A 182 17.90 11.43 -11.14
C PHE A 182 19.12 11.24 -12.04
N GLU A 183 19.36 12.16 -12.97
CA GLU A 183 20.56 12.17 -13.81
C GLU A 183 21.81 12.39 -12.96
N GLU A 184 21.78 13.33 -12.01
CA GLU A 184 22.84 13.48 -10.99
C GLU A 184 23.03 12.22 -10.13
N ALA A 185 21.98 11.41 -9.97
CA ALA A 185 22.05 10.11 -9.30
C ALA A 185 22.51 8.95 -10.22
N GLY A 186 22.86 9.26 -11.47
CA GLY A 186 23.35 8.32 -12.49
C GLY A 186 22.26 7.65 -13.34
N PHE A 187 21.02 8.14 -13.28
CA PHE A 187 19.88 7.57 -14.02
C PHE A 187 19.27 8.55 -15.02
N LYS A 188 19.21 8.17 -16.29
CA LYS A 188 18.42 8.88 -17.31
C LYS A 188 17.03 8.25 -17.46
N ASN A 189 16.04 9.05 -17.84
CA ASN A 189 14.65 8.61 -18.04
C ASN A 189 14.06 7.81 -16.85
N ALA A 190 14.48 8.16 -15.63
CA ALA A 190 14.07 7.45 -14.42
C ALA A 190 12.60 7.68 -14.09
N VAL A 191 12.10 8.90 -14.37
CA VAL A 191 10.72 9.30 -14.15
C VAL A 191 10.03 9.48 -15.48
N GLN A 192 8.86 8.86 -15.62
CA GLN A 192 8.00 8.94 -16.78
C GLN A 192 6.62 9.42 -16.35
N ALA A 193 6.00 10.26 -17.17
CA ALA A 193 4.61 10.67 -16.99
C ALA A 193 3.79 10.17 -18.19
N LYS A 194 2.66 9.54 -17.92
CA LYS A 194 1.72 9.01 -18.91
C LYS A 194 0.32 9.56 -18.65
N LEU A 195 -0.47 9.64 -19.72
CA LEU A 195 -1.91 9.91 -19.69
C LEU A 195 -2.67 8.57 -19.73
#